data_AF-A0A1Y4WJ46-F1
#
_entry.id   AF-A0A1Y4WJ46-F1
#
_cell.length_a   1.000
_cell.length_b   1.000
_cell.length_c   1.000
_cell.angle_alpha   90.00
_cell.angle_beta   90.00
_cell.angle_gamma   90.00
#
_symmetry.space_group_name_H-M   'P 1'
#
loop_
_entity.id
_entity.type
_entity.pdbx_description
1 polymer ?
#
loop_
_entity_poly.entity_id
_entity_poly.type
_entity_poly.pdbx_seq_one_letter_code
_entity_poly.pdbx_strand_id
1 'polypeptide(L)'
;MNRRGSILQIVLIVFMLLTLALSITSFYILQSASQLHSISLLLKQKNLEIFLVKYYSDTVQNDILLSDDYSFNGNEVISTVDDLGNYYEVTTFVQTKQMQYSFLVWVEVDTGAILKFEYV
;
A
#
# COMPACT_ATOMS: atom_id res chain seq x y z
N MET A 1 -53.02 38.50 4.90
CA MET A 1 -51.87 37.78 5.50
C MET A 1 -51.51 36.57 4.62
N ASN A 2 -50.36 36.62 3.97
CA ASN A 2 -49.92 35.62 2.97
C ASN A 2 -49.32 34.37 3.67
N ARG A 3 -50.17 33.53 4.27
CA ARG A 3 -49.75 32.32 5.01
C ARG A 3 -49.18 31.22 4.09
N ARG A 4 -49.60 31.17 2.82
CA ARG A 4 -49.16 30.15 1.86
C ARG A 4 -47.71 30.33 1.41
N GLY A 5 -47.25 31.58 1.21
CA GLY A 5 -45.86 31.87 0.88
C GLY A 5 -44.88 31.51 2.00
N SER A 6 -45.25 31.76 3.26
CA SER A 6 -44.42 31.42 4.43
C SER A 6 -44.32 29.91 4.65
N ILE A 7 -45.41 29.14 4.47
CA ILE A 7 -45.38 27.68 4.59
C ILE A 7 -44.49 27.07 3.50
N LEU A 8 -44.59 27.55 2.26
CA LEU A 8 -43.76 27.06 1.15
C LEU A 8 -42.27 27.34 1.40
N GLN A 9 -41.93 28.51 1.94
CA GLN A 9 -40.55 28.85 2.31
C GLN A 9 -40.00 27.95 3.41
N ILE A 10 -40.79 27.65 4.44
CA ILE A 10 -40.38 26.74 5.52
C ILE A 10 -40.13 25.33 4.96
N VAL A 11 -41.03 24.83 4.11
CA VAL A 11 -40.85 23.51 3.47
C VAL A 11 -39.59 23.49 2.60
N LEU A 12 -39.31 24.56 1.86
CA LEU A 12 -38.11 24.66 1.03
C LEU A 12 -36.83 24.66 1.88
N ILE A 13 -36.81 25.38 2.99
CA ILE A 13 -35.65 25.42 3.90
C ILE A 13 -35.42 24.03 4.50
N VAL A 14 -36.47 23.36 4.96
CA VAL A 14 -36.38 21.99 5.49
C VAL A 14 -35.86 21.03 4.42
N PHE A 15 -36.36 21.14 3.18
CA PHE A 15 -35.90 20.32 2.07
C PHE A 15 -34.42 20.58 1.74
N MET A 16 -33.98 21.84 1.69
CA MET A 16 -32.58 22.20 1.46
C MET A 16 -31.65 21.70 2.57
N LEU A 17 -32.07 21.78 3.84
CA LEU A 17 -31.30 21.22 4.95
C LEU A 17 -31.16 19.71 4.84
N LEU A 18 -32.22 19.02 4.40
CA LEU A 18 -32.23 17.58 4.24
C LEU A 18 -31.35 17.12 3.08
N THR A 19 -31.38 17.83 1.94
CA THR A 19 -30.48 17.55 0.81
C THR A 19 -29.01 17.83 1.16
N LEU A 20 -28.74 18.89 1.93
CA LEU A 20 -27.40 19.19 2.43
C LEU A 20 -26.90 18.12 3.41
N ALA A 21 -27.73 17.65 4.34
CA ALA A 21 -27.35 16.58 5.27
C ALA A 21 -27.03 15.27 4.53
N LEU A 22 -27.82 14.93 3.51
CA LEU A 22 -27.58 13.76 2.67
C LEU A 22 -26.28 13.89 1.86
N SER A 23 -25.99 15.06 1.28
CA SER A 23 -24.79 15.28 0.49
C SER A 23 -23.52 15.20 1.33
N ILE A 24 -23.52 15.79 2.53
CA ILE A 24 -22.40 15.70 3.49
C ILE A 24 -22.16 14.23 3.88
N THR A 25 -23.22 13.51 4.22
CA THR A 25 -23.12 12.09 4.63
C THR A 25 -22.55 11.23 3.49
N SER A 26 -23.05 11.43 2.26
CA SER A 26 -22.55 10.72 1.08
C SER A 26 -21.07 11.01 0.80
N PHE A 27 -20.65 12.27 0.95
CA PHE A 27 -19.24 12.66 0.80
C PHE A 27 -18.32 11.96 1.81
N TYR A 28 -18.71 11.91 3.08
CA TYR A 28 -17.93 11.22 4.12
C TYR A 28 -17.80 9.71 3.85
N ILE A 29 -18.86 9.06 3.37
CA ILE A 29 -18.83 7.64 3.02
C ILE A 29 -17.86 7.40 1.85
N LEU A 30 -17.93 8.22 0.80
CA LEU A 30 -17.04 8.11 -0.36
C LEU A 30 -15.57 8.31 0.03
N GLN A 31 -15.28 9.32 0.84
CA GLN A 31 -13.93 9.59 1.32
C GLN A 31 -13.40 8.42 2.17
N SER A 32 -14.22 7.88 3.06
CA SER A 32 -13.85 6.73 3.90
C SER A 32 -13.58 5.48 3.06
N ALA A 33 -14.40 5.22 2.05
CA ALA A 33 -14.20 4.10 1.13
C ALA A 33 -12.88 4.21 0.34
N SER A 34 -12.53 5.42 -0.11
CA SER A 34 -11.24 5.68 -0.76
C SER A 34 -10.07 5.45 0.20
N GLN A 35 -10.16 5.91 1.45
CA GLN A 35 -9.12 5.67 2.46
C GLN A 35 -8.94 4.17 2.76
N LEU A 36 -10.04 3.42 2.88
CA LEU A 36 -9.98 1.97 3.05
C LEU A 36 -9.29 1.27 1.88
N HIS A 37 -9.55 1.74 0.64
CA HIS A 37 -8.86 1.23 -0.53
C HIS A 37 -7.34 1.46 -0.44
N SER A 38 -6.90 2.67 -0.10
CA SER A 38 -5.49 3.00 0.09
C SER A 38 -4.83 2.14 1.19
N ILE A 39 -5.51 1.96 2.32
CA ILE A 39 -5.02 1.09 3.41
C ILE A 39 -4.88 -0.35 2.91
N SER A 40 -5.87 -0.86 2.17
CA SER A 40 -5.81 -2.22 1.64
C SER A 40 -4.63 -2.43 0.67
N LEU A 41 -4.28 -1.41 -0.10
CA LEU A 41 -3.16 -1.44 -1.03
C LEU A 41 -1.82 -1.41 -0.27
N LEU A 42 -1.69 -0.55 0.74
CA LEU A 42 -0.52 -0.52 1.62
C LEU A 42 -0.31 -1.86 2.36
N LEU A 43 -1.38 -2.50 2.82
CA LEU A 43 -1.29 -3.81 3.46
C LEU A 43 -0.81 -4.89 2.50
N LYS A 44 -1.30 -4.88 1.25
CA LYS A 44 -0.81 -5.81 0.21
C LYS A 44 0.68 -5.58 -0.09
N GLN A 45 1.10 -4.31 -0.17
CA GLN A 45 2.49 -3.94 -0.33
C GLN A 45 3.35 -4.48 0.81
N LYS A 46 2.98 -4.18 2.06
CA LYS A 46 3.71 -4.62 3.25
C LYS A 46 3.80 -6.13 3.39
N ASN A 47 2.73 -6.85 3.05
CA ASN A 47 2.74 -8.31 3.06
C ASN A 47 3.72 -8.89 2.05
N LEU A 48 3.81 -8.29 0.85
CA LEU A 48 4.77 -8.72 -0.16
C LEU A 48 6.21 -8.41 0.29
N GLU A 49 6.47 -7.21 0.81
CA GLU A 49 7.77 -6.83 1.37
C GLU A 49 8.24 -7.80 2.46
N ILE A 50 7.36 -8.13 3.42
CA ILE A 50 7.67 -9.08 4.50
C ILE A 50 8.00 -10.46 3.92
N PHE A 51 7.22 -10.93 2.93
CA PHE A 51 7.45 -12.21 2.28
C PHE A 51 8.82 -12.24 1.58
N LEU A 52 9.16 -11.19 0.83
CA LEU A 52 10.42 -11.07 0.10
C LEU A 52 11.62 -11.00 1.05
N VAL A 53 11.55 -10.13 2.05
CA VAL A 53 12.60 -9.98 3.08
C VAL A 53 12.84 -11.31 3.80
N LYS A 54 11.76 -12.01 4.16
CA LYS A 54 11.87 -13.34 4.76
C LYS A 54 12.51 -14.34 3.80
N TYR A 55 12.10 -14.36 2.54
CA TYR A 55 12.70 -15.21 1.52
C TYR A 55 14.20 -14.96 1.38
N TYR A 56 14.65 -13.70 1.38
CA TYR A 56 16.07 -13.38 1.31
C TYR A 56 16.84 -13.87 2.55
N SER A 57 16.31 -13.61 3.75
CA SER A 57 16.89 -14.09 5.01
C SER A 57 16.98 -15.62 5.07
N ASP A 58 15.89 -16.30 4.74
CA ASP A 58 15.84 -17.77 4.72
C ASP A 58 16.79 -18.33 3.65
N THR A 59 16.89 -17.69 2.49
CA THR A 59 17.80 -18.15 1.42
C THR A 59 19.25 -18.01 1.86
N VAL A 60 19.68 -16.85 2.39
CA VAL A 60 21.06 -16.64 2.86
C VAL A 60 21.49 -17.67 3.91
N GLN A 61 20.56 -18.13 4.75
CA GLN A 61 20.84 -19.14 5.78
C GLN A 61 20.94 -20.57 5.25
N ASN A 62 20.31 -20.86 4.10
CA ASN A 62 20.21 -22.23 3.59
C ASN A 62 20.97 -22.44 2.27
N ASP A 63 21.25 -21.38 1.51
CA ASP A 63 21.84 -21.39 0.18
C ASP A 63 22.46 -20.02 -0.19
N ILE A 64 22.95 -19.88 -1.41
CA ILE A 64 23.47 -18.62 -1.96
C ILE A 64 22.30 -17.80 -2.52
N LEU A 65 22.21 -16.54 -2.08
CA LEU A 65 21.23 -15.60 -2.61
C LEU A 65 21.71 -15.04 -3.96
N LEU A 66 20.87 -15.16 -5.00
CA LEU A 66 21.20 -14.72 -6.35
C LEU A 66 20.19 -13.69 -6.86
N SER A 67 20.63 -12.89 -7.82
CA SER A 67 19.73 -11.99 -8.57
C SER A 67 18.74 -12.82 -9.38
N ASP A 68 17.48 -12.39 -9.42
CA ASP A 68 16.42 -13.10 -10.13
C ASP A 68 15.34 -12.13 -10.63
N ASP A 69 14.65 -12.56 -11.68
CA ASP A 69 13.47 -11.93 -12.25
C ASP A 69 12.35 -12.97 -12.31
N TYR A 70 11.34 -12.78 -11.48
CA TYR A 70 10.24 -13.74 -11.38
C TYR A 70 8.89 -13.03 -11.26
N SER A 71 7.86 -13.74 -11.72
CA SER A 71 6.49 -13.31 -11.52
C SER A 71 5.88 -13.96 -10.29
N PHE A 72 5.41 -13.13 -9.35
CA PHE A 72 4.70 -13.58 -8.16
C PHE A 72 3.24 -13.08 -8.17
N ASN A 73 2.28 -14.00 -8.29
CA ASN A 73 0.85 -13.67 -8.38
C ASN A 73 0.51 -12.65 -9.47
N GLY A 74 1.22 -12.68 -10.60
CA GLY A 74 1.04 -11.72 -11.71
C GLY A 74 1.66 -10.35 -11.47
N ASN A 75 2.45 -10.20 -10.41
CA ASN A 75 3.35 -9.06 -10.20
C ASN A 75 4.73 -9.43 -10.74
N GLU A 76 5.44 -8.46 -11.29
CA GLU A 76 6.82 -8.59 -11.73
C GLU A 76 7.71 -8.16 -10.56
N VAL A 77 8.64 -9.04 -10.16
CA VAL A 77 9.57 -8.81 -9.07
C VAL A 77 10.97 -9.07 -9.59
N ILE A 78 11.77 -8.01 -9.62
CA ILE A 78 13.16 -8.06 -10.08
C ILE A 78 14.03 -7.79 -8.87
N SER A 79 14.89 -8.73 -8.51
CA SER A 79 15.82 -8.63 -7.38
C SER A 79 17.25 -8.64 -7.90
N THR A 80 18.03 -7.61 -7.60
CA THR A 80 19.47 -7.55 -7.85
C THR A 80 20.20 -7.71 -6.53
N VAL A 81 21.20 -8.59 -6.49
CA VAL A 81 21.93 -8.99 -5.28
C VAL A 81 23.40 -8.70 -5.47
N ASP A 82 23.95 -7.89 -4.57
CA ASP A 82 25.38 -7.57 -4.49
C ASP A 82 25.96 -8.18 -3.20
N ASP A 83 26.98 -9.02 -3.35
CA ASP A 83 27.72 -9.62 -2.23
C ASP A 83 28.83 -8.68 -1.77
N LEU A 84 28.71 -8.15 -0.54
CA LEU A 84 29.68 -7.26 0.08
C LEU A 84 30.54 -7.98 1.14
N GLY A 85 30.51 -9.31 1.16
CA GLY A 85 31.28 -10.19 2.04
C GLY A 85 30.62 -10.41 3.40
N ASN A 86 30.31 -9.33 4.13
CA ASN A 86 29.67 -9.44 5.45
C ASN A 86 28.14 -9.48 5.38
N TYR A 87 27.57 -8.93 4.31
CA TYR A 87 26.14 -8.88 4.06
C TYR A 87 25.87 -8.85 2.55
N TYR A 88 24.70 -9.33 2.17
CA TYR A 88 24.14 -9.12 0.83
C TYR A 88 23.34 -7.83 0.81
N GLU A 89 23.58 -6.99 -0.19
CA GLU A 89 22.71 -5.87 -0.54
C GLU A 89 21.73 -6.33 -1.63
N VAL A 90 20.45 -6.31 -1.32
CA VAL A 90 19.39 -6.74 -2.24
C VAL A 90 18.56 -5.54 -2.62
N THR A 91 18.60 -5.15 -3.88
CA THR A 91 17.72 -4.13 -4.45
C THR A 91 16.58 -4.81 -5.19
N THR A 92 15.35 -4.59 -4.73
CA THR A 92 14.16 -5.22 -5.28
C THR A 92 13.25 -4.17 -5.89
N PHE A 93 12.96 -4.35 -7.17
CA PHE A 93 11.93 -3.61 -7.90
C PHE A 93 10.66 -4.46 -7.98
N VAL A 94 9.53 -3.87 -7.60
CA VAL A 94 8.22 -4.51 -7.65
C VAL A 94 7.31 -3.70 -8.54
N GLN A 95 6.76 -4.36 -9.56
CA GLN A 95 5.75 -3.80 -10.44
C GLN A 95 4.47 -4.62 -10.40
N THR A 96 3.37 -3.93 -10.11
CA THR A 96 2.02 -4.49 -10.11
C THR A 96 1.10 -3.58 -10.94
N LYS A 97 -0.15 -4.01 -11.15
CA LYS A 97 -1.15 -3.14 -11.80
C LYS A 97 -1.48 -1.86 -11.02
N GLN A 98 -1.23 -1.83 -9.71
CA GLN A 98 -1.71 -0.78 -8.80
C GLN A 98 -0.58 0.02 -8.15
N MET A 99 0.64 -0.50 -8.14
CA MET A 99 1.81 0.06 -7.45
C MET A 99 3.09 -0.34 -8.17
N GLN A 100 4.05 0.57 -8.16
CA GLN A 100 5.42 0.38 -8.62
C GLN A 100 6.33 1.04 -7.60
N TYR A 101 7.27 0.29 -7.04
CA TYR A 101 8.19 0.79 -6.02
C TYR A 101 9.46 -0.08 -5.99
N SER A 102 10.52 0.50 -5.46
CA SER A 102 11.76 -0.21 -5.18
C SER A 102 12.08 -0.13 -3.69
N PHE A 103 12.73 -1.15 -3.19
CA PHE A 103 13.32 -1.13 -1.85
C PHE A 103 14.64 -1.87 -1.84
N LEU A 104 15.46 -1.53 -0.87
CA LEU A 104 16.78 -2.08 -0.64
C LEU A 104 16.83 -2.71 0.75
N VAL A 105 17.44 -3.89 0.82
CA VAL A 105 17.57 -4.68 2.04
C VAL A 105 19.02 -5.10 2.22
N TRP A 106 19.53 -5.01 3.44
CA TRP A 106 20.80 -5.63 3.80
C TRP A 106 20.55 -6.86 4.66
N VAL A 107 21.06 -8.00 4.21
CA VAL A 107 20.92 -9.29 4.88
C VAL A 107 22.31 -9.76 5.32
N GLU A 108 22.52 -9.91 6.62
CA GLU A 108 23.79 -10.42 7.17
C GLU A 108 24.00 -11.87 6.75
N VAL A 109 25.22 -12.21 6.31
CA VAL A 109 25.53 -13.55 5.79
C VAL A 109 25.43 -14.63 6.88
N ASP A 110 25.98 -14.36 8.06
CA ASP A 110 26.12 -15.38 9.11
C ASP A 110 24.79 -15.73 9.79
N THR A 111 23.93 -14.74 10.02
CA THR A 111 22.69 -14.93 10.80
C THR A 111 21.41 -14.79 9.98
N GLY A 112 21.51 -14.27 8.75
CA GLY A 112 20.35 -13.92 7.94
C GLY A 112 19.58 -12.72 8.51
N ALA A 113 20.12 -12.02 9.51
CA ALA A 113 19.45 -10.87 10.11
C ALA A 113 19.34 -9.71 9.11
N ILE A 114 18.21 -9.01 9.18
CA ILE A 114 17.98 -7.81 8.37
C ILE A 114 18.62 -6.62 9.07
N LEU A 115 19.71 -6.12 8.49
CA LEU A 115 20.46 -4.99 9.02
C LEU A 115 19.83 -3.65 8.61
N LYS A 116 19.21 -3.62 7.44
CA LYS A 116 18.69 -2.39 6.82
C LYS A 116 17.51 -2.68 5.91
N PHE A 117 16.53 -1.77 5.90
CA PHE A 117 15.43 -1.74 4.94
C PHE A 117 15.13 -0.29 4.57
N GLU A 118 15.23 0.08 3.30
CA GLU A 118 14.96 1.43 2.80
C GLU A 118 14.20 1.40 1.47
N TYR A 119 13.34 2.40 1.27
CA TYR A 119 12.71 2.63 -0.04
C TYR A 119 13.65 3.43 -0.95
N VAL A 120 13.65 3.11 -2.25
CA VAL A 120 14.51 3.73 -3.28
C VAL A 120 13.65 4.41 -4.35
#